data_AF-A0ABD0TAW7-F1
#
_entry.id   AF-A0ABD0TAW7-F1
#
_cell.length_a   1.000
_cell.length_b   1.000
_cell.length_c   1.000
_cell.angle_alpha   90.00
_cell.angle_beta   90.00
_cell.angle_gamma   90.00
#
_symmetry.space_group_name_H-M   'P 1'
#
loop_
_entity.id
_entity.type
_entity.pdbx_description
1 polymer ?
#
loop_
_entity_poly.entity_id
_entity_poly.type
_entity_poly.pdbx_seq_one_letter_code
_entity_poly.pdbx_strand_id
1 'polypeptide(L)'
;MERLSSALPAVAAAAERAKDALQPSRRTSQQAIDVHDYDRQVADFALETAGGRVLDTGGTTEHIIYESPVSWALHVFTSFLCRECLGARAMIRPGTLPGECWAFKGSHGEATIRLLGTVHVTGFSVEHIPPHISPTREISSAPRLIQIEGLEFRTDPYPHDFGSFEYDKEGKPIQYFEVQHPSTKGHNIVRVRVLSNWGHPVYTCVYRVRVHGDLVNGQTSRATVADDADLRIENE
;
A
#
# COMPACT_ATOMS: atom_id res chain seq x y z
N MET A 1 -41.71 -52.29 -46.29
CA MET A 1 -41.75 -50.99 -45.58
C MET A 1 -41.52 -51.25 -44.11
N GLU A 2 -40.28 -51.36 -43.64
CA GLU A 2 -40.00 -51.56 -42.20
C GLU A 2 -38.50 -51.36 -41.90
N ARG A 3 -38.00 -50.13 -41.94
CA ARG A 3 -36.66 -49.76 -41.41
C ARG A 3 -36.57 -48.30 -40.97
N LEU A 4 -37.56 -47.79 -40.25
CA LEU A 4 -37.51 -46.40 -39.73
C LEU A 4 -37.88 -46.24 -38.25
N SER A 5 -38.08 -47.33 -37.49
CA SER A 5 -38.58 -47.21 -36.10
C SER A 5 -37.52 -47.33 -34.99
N SER A 6 -36.25 -47.62 -35.29
CA SER A 6 -35.22 -47.85 -34.24
C SER A 6 -34.32 -46.65 -33.95
N ALA A 7 -34.35 -45.59 -34.76
CA ALA A 7 -33.46 -44.43 -34.60
C ALA A 7 -34.04 -43.31 -33.71
N LEU A 8 -35.35 -43.32 -33.45
CA LEU A 8 -36.04 -42.26 -32.70
C LEU A 8 -35.52 -42.02 -31.27
N PRO A 9 -35.32 -43.05 -30.41
CA PRO A 9 -34.87 -42.81 -29.05
C PRO A 9 -33.40 -42.37 -28.97
N ALA A 10 -32.55 -42.84 -29.88
CA ALA A 10 -31.14 -42.46 -29.92
C ALA A 10 -30.95 -41.00 -30.39
N VAL A 11 -31.75 -40.56 -31.36
CA VAL A 11 -31.75 -39.18 -31.85
C VAL A 11 -32.32 -38.22 -30.80
N ALA A 12 -33.36 -38.62 -30.07
CA ALA A 12 -33.90 -37.84 -28.95
C ALA A 12 -32.87 -37.65 -27.83
N ALA A 13 -32.20 -38.73 -27.40
CA ALA A 13 -31.16 -38.66 -26.36
C ALA A 13 -29.93 -37.83 -26.78
N ALA A 14 -29.58 -37.83 -28.08
CA ALA A 14 -28.51 -36.99 -28.61
C ALA A 14 -28.94 -35.50 -28.69
N ALA A 15 -30.20 -35.23 -29.05
CA ALA A 15 -30.75 -33.88 -29.08
C ALA A 15 -30.85 -33.26 -27.68
N GLU A 16 -31.21 -34.04 -26.65
CA GLU A 16 -31.21 -33.60 -25.24
C GLU A 16 -29.80 -33.18 -24.79
N ARG A 17 -28.79 -34.02 -25.06
CA ARG A 17 -27.38 -33.73 -24.71
C ARG A 17 -26.82 -32.54 -25.46
N ALA A 18 -27.20 -32.35 -26.72
CA ALA A 18 -26.83 -31.16 -27.49
C ALA A 18 -27.50 -29.90 -26.94
N LYS A 19 -28.74 -30.01 -26.41
CA LYS A 19 -29.46 -28.91 -25.78
C LYS A 19 -28.82 -28.48 -24.46
N ASP A 20 -28.34 -29.43 -23.66
CA ASP A 20 -27.58 -29.16 -22.43
C ASP A 20 -26.20 -28.55 -22.72
N ALA A 21 -25.55 -28.96 -23.83
CA ALA A 21 -24.26 -28.41 -24.26
C ALA A 21 -24.37 -27.01 -24.90
N LEU A 22 -25.55 -26.61 -25.39
CA LEU A 22 -25.79 -25.31 -26.03
C LEU A 22 -26.50 -24.30 -25.13
N GLN A 23 -26.78 -24.63 -23.86
CA GLN A 23 -27.23 -23.60 -22.92
C GLN A 23 -26.07 -22.65 -22.66
N PRO A 24 -26.18 -21.35 -23.03
CA PRO A 24 -25.19 -20.38 -22.61
C PRO A 24 -25.20 -20.42 -21.09
N SER A 25 -24.04 -20.71 -20.52
CA SER A 25 -23.81 -20.64 -19.08
C SER A 25 -24.32 -19.29 -18.61
N ARG A 26 -25.55 -19.25 -18.10
CA ARG A 26 -26.04 -18.25 -17.15
C ARG A 26 -25.32 -18.54 -15.84
N ARG A 27 -23.99 -18.48 -15.87
CA ARG A 27 -23.25 -17.94 -14.75
C ARG A 27 -23.78 -16.53 -14.66
N THR A 28 -24.72 -16.37 -13.76
CA THR A 28 -25.12 -15.10 -13.20
C THR A 28 -23.82 -14.48 -12.69
N SER A 29 -23.10 -13.79 -13.56
CA SER A 29 -22.07 -12.83 -13.20
C SER A 29 -22.79 -11.62 -12.62
N GLN A 30 -23.64 -11.84 -11.60
CA GLN A 30 -23.69 -10.90 -10.51
C GLN A 30 -22.27 -10.98 -9.97
N GLN A 31 -21.43 -10.04 -10.43
CA GLN A 31 -20.20 -9.71 -9.76
C GLN A 31 -20.60 -9.46 -8.30
N ALA A 32 -20.51 -10.51 -7.49
CA ALA A 32 -20.11 -10.34 -6.12
C ALA A 32 -18.76 -9.65 -6.24
N ILE A 33 -18.78 -8.32 -6.20
CA ILE A 33 -17.59 -7.53 -5.96
C ILE A 33 -17.10 -8.10 -4.64
N ASP A 34 -16.02 -8.86 -4.72
CA ASP A 34 -15.46 -9.54 -3.57
C ASP A 34 -15.15 -8.46 -2.54
N VAL A 35 -15.78 -8.54 -1.36
CA VAL A 35 -15.49 -7.66 -0.22
C VAL A 35 -13.99 -7.73 0.13
N HIS A 36 -13.28 -8.77 -0.34
CA HIS A 36 -11.84 -8.92 -0.23
C HIS A 36 -11.00 -7.86 -0.96
N ASP A 37 -11.56 -7.16 -1.96
CA ASP A 37 -10.88 -6.06 -2.66
C ASP A 37 -11.20 -4.68 -2.07
N TYR A 38 -12.01 -4.58 -0.99
CA TYR A 38 -12.38 -3.28 -0.40
C TYR A 38 -11.15 -2.45 0.00
N ASP A 39 -10.12 -3.07 0.58
CA ASP A 39 -8.86 -2.40 0.95
C ASP A 39 -8.12 -1.80 -0.26
N ARG A 40 -8.40 -2.29 -1.48
CA ARG A 40 -7.88 -1.73 -2.74
C ARG A 40 -8.81 -0.71 -3.39
N GLN A 41 -10.05 -0.59 -2.94
CA GLN A 41 -11.08 0.26 -3.53
C GLN A 41 -11.27 1.61 -2.79
N VAL A 42 -10.65 1.79 -1.62
CA VAL A 42 -10.63 3.07 -0.91
C VAL A 42 -9.51 3.97 -1.45
N ALA A 43 -9.79 5.27 -1.58
CA ALA A 43 -8.84 6.25 -2.07
C ALA A 43 -7.57 6.28 -1.19
N ASP A 44 -6.40 6.30 -1.83
CA ASP A 44 -5.09 6.39 -1.18
C ASP A 44 -4.53 7.81 -1.36
N PHE A 45 -4.63 8.63 -0.31
CA PHE A 45 -4.15 10.01 -0.32
C PHE A 45 -2.64 10.14 -0.14
N ALA A 46 -1.95 9.06 0.24
CA ALA A 46 -0.49 9.04 0.37
C ALA A 46 0.21 8.67 -0.95
N LEU A 47 -0.52 8.10 -1.92
CA LEU A 47 0.00 7.59 -3.17
C LEU A 47 0.85 8.61 -3.93
N GLU A 48 2.10 8.24 -4.24
CA GLU A 48 3.05 9.14 -4.89
C GLU A 48 2.60 9.57 -6.29
N THR A 49 2.12 8.63 -7.09
CA THR A 49 1.66 8.90 -8.46
C THR A 49 0.41 9.79 -8.50
N ALA A 50 -0.35 9.84 -7.39
CA ALA A 50 -1.49 10.74 -7.24
C ALA A 50 -1.08 12.14 -6.75
N GLY A 51 0.10 12.28 -6.12
CA GLY A 51 0.65 13.56 -5.65
C GLY A 51 1.18 13.54 -4.21
N GLY A 52 1.02 12.44 -3.48
CA GLY A 52 1.62 12.27 -2.16
C GLY A 52 3.15 12.27 -2.21
N ARG A 53 3.81 12.70 -1.13
CA ARG A 53 5.29 12.81 -1.09
C ARG A 53 5.81 12.49 0.30
N VAL A 54 6.90 11.73 0.39
CA VAL A 54 7.68 11.63 1.63
C VAL A 54 8.48 12.93 1.81
N LEU A 55 8.32 13.58 2.96
CA LEU A 55 9.02 14.82 3.30
C LEU A 55 10.36 14.56 3.99
N ASP A 56 10.37 13.65 4.96
CA ASP A 56 11.55 13.24 5.74
C ASP A 56 11.29 11.91 6.45
N THR A 57 12.36 11.34 7.02
CA THR A 57 12.34 10.08 7.76
C THR A 57 12.72 10.24 9.23
N GLY A 58 12.71 11.45 9.78
CA GLY A 58 13.00 11.68 11.22
C GLY A 58 14.35 11.17 11.72
N GLY A 59 15.36 11.06 10.85
CA GLY A 59 16.66 10.48 11.19
C GLY A 59 16.71 8.94 11.13
N THR A 60 15.65 8.29 10.66
CA THR A 60 15.62 6.85 10.40
C THR A 60 16.70 6.48 9.38
N THR A 61 17.56 5.54 9.77
CA THR A 61 18.67 5.10 8.92
C THR A 61 18.21 4.00 7.98
N GLU A 62 18.19 4.30 6.69
CA GLU A 62 17.91 3.35 5.60
C GLU A 62 18.80 2.09 5.71
N HIS A 63 18.21 0.94 5.41
CA HIS A 63 18.88 -0.36 5.33
C HIS A 63 18.75 -0.89 3.90
N ILE A 64 19.85 -1.40 3.36
CA ILE A 64 19.85 -1.98 2.01
C ILE A 64 19.80 -3.50 2.17
N ILE A 65 18.74 -4.11 1.66
CA ILE A 65 18.60 -5.56 1.58
C ILE A 65 19.36 -6.04 0.34
N TYR A 66 20.46 -6.78 0.52
CA TYR A 66 21.20 -7.41 -0.58
C TYR A 66 21.42 -8.88 -0.26
N GLU A 67 21.09 -9.75 -1.21
CA GLU A 67 21.25 -11.21 -1.04
C GLU A 67 22.57 -11.74 -1.61
N SER A 68 23.32 -10.90 -2.34
CA SER A 68 24.61 -11.31 -2.93
C SER A 68 25.58 -10.14 -3.13
N PRO A 69 26.90 -10.40 -3.26
CA PRO A 69 27.89 -9.37 -3.60
C PRO A 69 27.60 -8.67 -4.94
N VAL A 70 27.00 -9.37 -5.90
CA VAL A 70 26.60 -8.81 -7.19
C VAL A 70 25.41 -7.87 -7.01
N SER A 71 24.41 -8.28 -6.22
CA SER A 71 23.27 -7.42 -5.85
C SER A 71 23.77 -6.15 -5.15
N TRP A 72 24.71 -6.29 -4.23
CA TRP A 72 25.34 -5.15 -3.57
C TRP A 72 26.03 -4.21 -4.57
N ALA A 73 26.85 -4.72 -5.50
CA ALA A 73 27.54 -3.90 -6.48
C ALA A 73 26.56 -3.17 -7.42
N LEU A 74 25.49 -3.85 -7.85
CA LEU A 74 24.43 -3.25 -8.64
C LEU A 74 23.65 -2.20 -7.84
N HIS A 75 23.37 -2.44 -6.56
CA HIS A 75 22.74 -1.46 -5.68
C HIS A 75 23.62 -0.24 -5.46
N VAL A 76 24.94 -0.40 -5.28
CA VAL A 76 25.87 0.72 -5.16
C VAL A 76 25.87 1.56 -6.43
N PHE A 77 25.92 0.90 -7.60
CA PHE A 77 25.85 1.58 -8.89
C PHE A 77 24.50 2.28 -9.11
N THR A 78 23.40 1.63 -8.79
CA THR A 78 22.04 2.19 -8.94
C THR A 78 21.80 3.34 -7.97
N SER A 79 22.25 3.22 -6.71
CA SER A 79 22.19 4.29 -5.70
C SER A 79 23.04 5.50 -6.10
N PHE A 80 24.15 5.27 -6.83
CA PHE A 80 24.97 6.35 -7.38
C PHE A 80 24.25 7.10 -8.51
N LEU A 81 23.54 6.38 -9.38
CA LEU A 81 22.77 6.96 -10.48
C LEU A 81 21.44 7.59 -10.03
N CYS A 82 20.83 7.05 -8.97
CA CYS A 82 19.53 7.48 -8.46
C CYS A 82 19.45 7.29 -6.95
N ARG A 83 19.84 8.34 -6.22
CA ARG A 83 19.84 8.37 -4.76
C ARG A 83 18.45 8.25 -4.13
N GLU A 84 17.39 8.52 -4.91
CA GLU A 84 15.98 8.48 -4.48
C GLU A 84 15.19 7.26 -4.99
N CYS A 85 15.82 6.37 -5.75
CA CYS A 85 15.14 5.18 -6.26
C CYS A 85 14.93 4.11 -5.18
N LEU A 86 15.74 4.17 -4.11
CA LEU A 86 15.68 3.29 -2.95
C LEU A 86 15.49 4.17 -1.70
N GLY A 87 14.43 3.94 -0.94
CA GLY A 87 14.19 4.65 0.31
C GLY A 87 12.70 4.72 0.66
N ALA A 88 12.36 5.55 1.65
CA ALA A 88 11.00 5.71 2.16
C ALA A 88 9.91 5.97 1.10
N ARG A 89 10.27 6.49 -0.09
CA ARG A 89 9.33 6.66 -1.22
C ARG A 89 8.71 5.34 -1.68
N ALA A 90 9.39 4.21 -1.51
CA ALA A 90 8.88 2.89 -1.86
C ALA A 90 7.56 2.57 -1.14
N MET A 91 7.41 2.99 0.12
CA MET A 91 6.21 2.70 0.91
C MET A 91 4.94 3.43 0.43
N ILE A 92 5.06 4.43 -0.45
CA ILE A 92 3.92 5.18 -1.01
C ILE A 92 3.78 4.98 -2.53
N ARG A 93 4.51 4.01 -3.10
CA ARG A 93 4.40 3.61 -4.50
C ARG A 93 3.56 2.34 -4.63
N PRO A 94 2.96 2.09 -5.81
CA PRO A 94 2.42 0.77 -6.11
C PRO A 94 3.57 -0.23 -6.35
N GLY A 95 3.34 -1.50 -6.04
CA GLY A 95 4.33 -2.58 -6.14
C GLY A 95 4.60 -3.22 -4.79
N THR A 96 4.52 -4.54 -4.71
CA THR A 96 4.78 -5.32 -3.49
C THR A 96 5.51 -6.62 -3.81
N LEU A 97 6.49 -6.57 -4.71
CA LEU A 97 7.38 -7.71 -4.95
C LEU A 97 8.48 -7.77 -3.88
N PRO A 98 8.97 -8.96 -3.51
CA PRO A 98 10.06 -9.10 -2.55
C PRO A 98 11.24 -8.17 -2.86
N GLY A 99 11.61 -7.34 -1.89
CA GLY A 99 12.69 -6.36 -2.01
C GLY A 99 12.28 -4.94 -2.43
N GLU A 100 11.03 -4.72 -2.84
CA GLU A 100 10.51 -3.38 -3.20
C GLU A 100 10.04 -2.56 -1.99
N CYS A 101 10.45 -2.92 -0.77
CA CYS A 101 10.03 -2.26 0.46
C CYS A 101 11.00 -1.17 0.94
N TRP A 102 10.48 -0.24 1.74
CA TRP A 102 11.31 0.66 2.51
C TRP A 102 11.90 -0.10 3.71
N ALA A 103 13.21 -0.32 3.69
CA ALA A 103 13.93 -1.00 4.76
C ALA A 103 14.71 0.00 5.61
N PHE A 104 14.62 -0.11 6.93
CA PHE A 104 15.42 0.70 7.86
C PHE A 104 16.03 -0.12 8.99
N LYS A 105 17.16 0.33 9.52
CA LYS A 105 17.90 -0.36 10.58
C LYS A 105 17.10 -0.43 11.88
N GLY A 106 17.16 -1.58 12.53
CA GLY A 106 16.47 -1.85 13.79
C GLY A 106 14.97 -2.05 13.63
N SER A 107 14.25 -1.87 14.74
CA SER A 107 12.79 -2.09 14.85
C SER A 107 11.98 -0.80 14.96
N HIS A 108 12.64 0.36 14.97
CA HIS A 108 12.02 1.67 15.13
C HIS A 108 12.40 2.57 13.96
N GLY A 109 11.42 3.28 13.42
CA GLY A 109 11.62 4.21 12.32
C GLY A 109 10.39 5.06 12.11
N GLU A 110 10.54 6.19 11.44
CA GLU A 110 9.44 7.07 11.11
C GLU A 110 9.58 7.69 9.73
N ALA A 111 8.45 8.08 9.16
CA ALA A 111 8.39 8.82 7.91
C ALA A 111 7.23 9.81 7.92
N THR A 112 7.54 11.04 7.53
CA THR A 112 6.57 12.13 7.39
C THR A 112 6.12 12.20 5.94
N ILE A 113 4.81 12.12 5.71
CA ILE A 113 4.18 12.04 4.39
C ILE A 113 3.26 13.25 4.19
N ARG A 114 3.46 13.99 3.11
CA ARG A 114 2.49 14.97 2.59
C ARG A 114 1.46 14.22 1.74
N LEU A 115 0.20 14.38 2.07
CA LEU A 115 -0.92 13.82 1.33
C LEU A 115 -1.23 14.67 0.08
N LEU A 116 -1.97 14.09 -0.87
CA LEU A 116 -2.46 14.78 -2.07
C LEU A 116 -3.30 16.03 -1.75
N GLY A 117 -3.95 16.07 -0.59
CA GLY A 117 -4.74 17.20 -0.14
C GLY A 117 -4.98 17.14 1.37
N THR A 118 -5.72 18.13 1.87
CA THR A 118 -6.17 18.14 3.27
C THR A 118 -7.32 17.15 3.43
N VAL A 119 -7.16 16.17 4.33
CA VAL A 119 -8.07 15.03 4.49
C VAL A 119 -8.52 14.90 5.94
N HIS A 120 -9.80 14.64 6.17
CA HIS A 120 -10.28 14.08 7.43
C HIS A 120 -9.93 12.58 7.44
N VAL A 121 -8.82 12.23 8.09
CA VAL A 121 -8.31 10.86 8.09
C VAL A 121 -9.28 9.94 8.86
N THR A 122 -9.78 8.91 8.19
CA THR A 122 -10.69 7.91 8.76
C THR A 122 -10.01 6.58 9.03
N GLY A 123 -8.92 6.30 8.33
CA GLY A 123 -8.17 5.07 8.49
C GLY A 123 -6.92 5.03 7.64
N PHE A 124 -6.19 3.93 7.76
CA PHE A 124 -4.98 3.69 6.98
C PHE A 124 -4.87 2.19 6.70
N SER A 125 -4.11 1.84 5.68
CA SER A 125 -3.79 0.45 5.37
C SER A 125 -2.30 0.23 5.39
N VAL A 126 -1.87 -0.90 5.95
CA VAL A 126 -0.49 -1.36 5.92
C VAL A 126 -0.44 -2.65 5.13
N GLU A 127 0.49 -2.71 4.18
CA GLU A 127 0.72 -3.87 3.34
C GLU A 127 2.09 -4.47 3.62
N HIS A 128 2.16 -5.79 3.61
CA HIS A 128 3.40 -6.56 3.61
C HIS A 128 3.25 -7.78 2.71
N ILE A 129 4.35 -8.31 2.17
CA ILE A 129 4.32 -9.56 1.41
C ILE A 129 3.80 -10.73 2.25
N PRO A 130 3.06 -11.67 1.67
CA PRO A 130 2.70 -12.90 2.37
C PRO A 130 3.93 -13.81 2.57
N PRO A 131 3.93 -14.68 3.60
CA PRO A 131 5.06 -15.57 3.88
C PRO A 131 5.45 -16.47 2.71
N HIS A 132 4.49 -16.92 1.88
CA HIS A 132 4.76 -17.88 0.80
C HIS A 132 5.59 -17.31 -0.38
N ILE A 133 5.67 -15.99 -0.54
CA ILE A 133 6.55 -15.35 -1.54
C ILE A 133 7.85 -14.80 -0.93
N SER A 134 8.01 -14.90 0.40
CA SER A 134 9.26 -14.55 1.06
C SER A 134 10.31 -15.63 0.78
N PRO A 135 11.56 -15.27 0.41
CA PRO A 135 12.65 -16.23 0.20
C PRO A 135 12.90 -17.13 1.42
N THR A 136 12.75 -16.59 2.63
CA THR A 136 12.93 -17.32 3.90
C THR A 136 11.66 -18.01 4.40
N ARG A 137 10.54 -17.84 3.70
CA ARG A 137 9.18 -18.24 4.13
C ARG A 137 8.70 -17.64 5.45
N GLU A 138 9.35 -16.58 5.91
CA GLU A 138 8.93 -15.80 7.08
C GLU A 138 8.91 -14.30 6.76
N ILE A 139 8.21 -13.55 7.62
CA ILE A 139 8.11 -12.08 7.53
C ILE A 139 8.41 -11.43 8.89
N SER A 140 9.45 -11.93 9.57
CA SER A 140 9.93 -11.39 10.85
C SER A 140 10.29 -9.90 10.77
N SER A 141 10.62 -9.40 9.56
CA SER A 141 10.92 -7.99 9.29
C SER A 141 9.70 -7.10 9.10
N ALA A 142 8.48 -7.64 9.08
CA ALA A 142 7.27 -6.84 8.96
C ALA A 142 7.13 -5.90 10.16
N PRO A 143 6.60 -4.67 9.96
CA PRO A 143 6.28 -3.79 11.07
C PRO A 143 5.23 -4.47 11.96
N ARG A 144 5.31 -4.24 13.26
CA ARG A 144 4.36 -4.77 14.24
C ARG A 144 3.52 -3.65 14.82
N LEU A 145 4.08 -2.91 15.79
CA LEU A 145 3.39 -1.77 16.39
C LEU A 145 3.66 -0.51 15.56
N ILE A 146 2.60 0.18 15.13
CA ILE A 146 2.64 1.35 14.26
C ILE A 146 1.76 2.43 14.89
N GLN A 147 2.28 3.65 15.00
CA GLN A 147 1.55 4.83 15.43
C GLN A 147 1.38 5.79 14.25
N ILE A 148 0.21 6.42 14.16
CA ILE A 148 -0.12 7.39 13.12
C ILE A 148 -0.44 8.73 13.77
N GLU A 149 0.24 9.77 13.28
CA GLU A 149 0.12 11.14 13.78
C GLU A 149 -0.30 12.08 12.63
N GLY A 150 -1.15 13.07 12.92
CA GLY A 150 -1.50 14.18 12.04
C GLY A 150 -0.76 15.45 12.42
N LEU A 151 -0.21 16.16 11.44
CA LEU A 151 0.67 17.30 11.67
C LEU A 151 0.17 18.54 10.95
N GLU A 152 0.34 19.69 11.60
CA GLU A 152 0.09 20.98 10.96
C GLU A 152 1.26 21.43 10.07
N PHE A 153 2.49 21.08 10.47
CA PHE A 153 3.72 21.36 9.75
C PHE A 153 4.79 20.30 10.09
N ARG A 154 5.89 20.26 9.34
CA ARG A 154 6.87 19.15 9.41
C ARG A 154 7.43 18.88 10.80
N THR A 155 7.67 19.93 11.57
CA THR A 155 8.27 19.90 12.91
C THR A 155 7.25 20.23 13.99
N ASP A 156 5.99 19.85 13.81
CA ASP A 156 4.92 20.08 14.78
C ASP A 156 5.25 19.45 16.14
N PRO A 157 5.36 20.25 17.22
CA PRO A 157 5.64 19.75 18.56
C PRO A 157 4.42 19.10 19.23
N TYR A 158 3.20 19.32 18.71
CA TYR A 158 1.95 18.81 19.29
C TYR A 158 1.09 18.10 18.23
N PRO A 159 1.60 17.02 17.61
CA PRO A 159 0.85 16.30 16.59
C PRO A 159 -0.42 15.66 17.17
N HIS A 160 -1.45 15.54 16.34
CA HIS A 160 -2.67 14.80 16.67
C HIS A 160 -2.42 13.29 16.57
N ASP A 161 -2.53 12.57 17.67
CA ASP A 161 -2.40 11.10 17.67
C ASP A 161 -3.70 10.46 17.13
N PHE A 162 -3.62 9.74 16.01
CA PHE A 162 -4.76 8.96 15.49
C PHE A 162 -4.87 7.57 16.12
N GLY A 163 -3.83 7.13 16.85
CA GLY A 163 -3.78 5.87 17.57
C GLY A 163 -2.57 5.02 17.24
N SER A 164 -2.49 3.87 17.91
CA SER A 164 -1.45 2.85 17.74
C SER A 164 -2.05 1.49 17.42
N PHE A 165 -1.45 0.79 16.47
CA PHE A 165 -2.04 -0.37 15.81
C PHE A 165 -1.02 -1.48 15.66
N GLU A 166 -1.49 -2.73 15.67
CA GLU A 166 -0.64 -3.92 15.53
C GLU A 166 -0.94 -4.59 14.19
N TYR A 167 0.04 -4.63 13.30
CA TYR A 167 -0.03 -5.39 12.05
C TYR A 167 0.14 -6.88 12.35
N ASP A 168 -0.85 -7.71 11.99
CA ASP A 168 -0.84 -9.15 12.23
C ASP A 168 -0.10 -9.91 11.12
N LYS A 169 1.07 -10.47 11.41
CA LYS A 169 1.83 -11.24 10.40
C LYS A 169 1.13 -12.54 9.95
N GLU A 170 0.20 -13.08 10.73
CA GLU A 170 -0.58 -14.27 10.38
C GLU A 170 -1.90 -13.91 9.65
N GLY A 171 -2.22 -12.61 9.61
CA GLY A 171 -3.41 -12.07 8.98
C GLY A 171 -3.28 -11.92 7.45
N LYS A 172 -4.15 -11.07 6.89
CA LYS A 172 -4.09 -10.74 5.45
C LYS A 172 -2.85 -9.89 5.15
N PRO A 173 -2.28 -9.97 3.92
CA PRO A 173 -1.15 -9.14 3.49
C PRO A 173 -1.43 -7.63 3.54
N ILE A 174 -2.67 -7.22 3.26
CA ILE A 174 -3.16 -5.84 3.40
C ILE A 174 -4.09 -5.82 4.62
N GLN A 175 -3.85 -4.89 5.53
CA GLN A 175 -4.67 -4.70 6.72
C GLN A 175 -5.09 -3.25 6.85
N TYR A 176 -6.39 -3.03 6.88
CA TYR A 176 -7.01 -1.75 7.16
C TYR A 176 -7.21 -1.57 8.66
N PHE A 177 -6.96 -0.34 9.12
CA PHE A 177 -7.16 0.09 10.50
C PHE A 177 -7.96 1.39 10.51
N GLU A 178 -9.09 1.38 11.21
CA GLU A 178 -9.86 2.59 11.51
C GLU A 178 -9.16 3.39 12.60
N VAL A 179 -9.16 4.73 12.50
CA VAL A 179 -8.51 5.58 13.51
C VAL A 179 -9.18 5.41 14.88
N GLN A 180 -8.38 5.35 15.95
CA GLN A 180 -8.88 5.25 17.32
C GLN A 180 -9.34 6.61 17.85
N HIS A 181 -8.62 7.66 17.45
CA HIS A 181 -8.85 9.03 17.89
C HIS A 181 -9.15 9.91 16.67
N PRO A 182 -10.40 9.93 16.17
CA PRO A 182 -10.77 10.73 15.01
C PRO A 182 -10.56 12.22 15.28
N SER A 183 -10.10 12.94 14.26
CA SER A 183 -9.90 14.40 14.33
C SER A 183 -11.02 15.13 13.60
N THR A 184 -11.55 16.20 14.21
CA THR A 184 -12.46 17.13 13.52
C THR A 184 -11.72 18.07 12.57
N LYS A 185 -10.38 18.10 12.64
CA LYS A 185 -9.50 18.89 11.78
C LYS A 185 -8.98 18.00 10.64
N GLY A 186 -8.93 18.55 9.44
CA GLY A 186 -8.26 17.89 8.32
C GLY A 186 -6.75 18.07 8.39
N HIS A 187 -6.02 17.03 7.96
CA HIS A 187 -4.56 17.00 7.93
C HIS A 187 -4.07 16.82 6.51
N ASN A 188 -3.04 17.57 6.12
CA ASN A 188 -2.33 17.41 4.85
C ASN A 188 -0.96 16.74 5.01
N ILE A 189 -0.48 16.62 6.26
CA ILE A 189 0.76 15.94 6.62
C ILE A 189 0.41 14.91 7.69
N VAL A 190 0.92 13.69 7.49
CA VAL A 190 0.83 12.62 8.48
C VAL A 190 2.22 12.06 8.74
N ARG A 191 2.46 11.57 9.96
CA ARG A 191 3.69 10.87 10.31
C ARG A 191 3.35 9.45 10.70
N VAL A 192 4.03 8.51 10.06
CA VAL A 192 3.94 7.08 10.33
C VAL A 192 5.15 6.71 11.17
N ARG A 193 4.92 6.15 12.35
CA ARG A 193 5.98 5.73 13.27
C ARG A 193 5.88 4.24 13.52
N VAL A 194 6.89 3.49 13.10
CA VAL A 194 7.03 2.09 13.43
C VAL A 194 7.74 1.99 14.77
N LEU A 195 7.08 1.36 15.74
CA LEU A 195 7.54 1.22 17.12
C LEU A 195 8.16 -0.16 17.40
N SER A 196 7.84 -1.17 16.58
CA SER A 196 8.47 -2.49 16.65
C SER A 196 8.29 -3.28 15.36
N ASN A 197 8.98 -4.42 15.26
CA ASN A 197 8.79 -5.41 14.21
C ASN A 197 8.49 -6.80 14.80
N TRP A 198 8.34 -7.81 13.94
CA TRP A 198 8.04 -9.19 14.32
C TRP A 198 9.27 -10.03 14.73
N GLY A 199 10.37 -9.39 15.11
CA GLY A 199 11.55 -10.03 15.69
C GLY A 199 12.78 -10.10 14.79
N HIS A 200 12.76 -9.48 13.61
CA HIS A 200 13.95 -9.42 12.77
C HIS A 200 15.06 -8.56 13.42
N PRO A 201 16.28 -9.09 13.61
CA PRO A 201 17.29 -8.47 14.48
C PRO A 201 18.01 -7.26 13.87
N VAL A 202 17.96 -7.08 12.55
CA VAL A 202 18.80 -6.10 11.84
C VAL A 202 18.00 -4.92 11.29
N TYR A 203 16.79 -5.16 10.80
CA TYR A 203 16.00 -4.18 10.05
C TYR A 203 14.51 -4.49 10.10
N THR A 204 13.72 -3.50 9.70
CA THR A 204 12.28 -3.60 9.47
C THR A 204 11.98 -3.16 8.04
N CYS A 205 11.01 -3.81 7.38
CA CYS A 205 10.62 -3.48 6.01
C CYS A 205 9.14 -3.15 5.88
N VAL A 206 8.84 -1.96 5.38
CA VAL A 206 7.48 -1.48 5.13
C VAL A 206 7.24 -1.47 3.62
N TYR A 207 6.33 -2.33 3.14
CA TYR A 207 6.04 -2.42 1.71
C TYR A 207 5.14 -1.30 1.24
N ARG A 208 3.99 -1.09 1.89
CA ARG A 208 3.12 0.02 1.54
C ARG A 208 2.32 0.55 2.72
N VAL A 209 2.15 1.86 2.76
CA VAL A 209 1.23 2.57 3.65
C VAL A 209 0.27 3.39 2.80
N ARG A 210 -1.02 3.26 3.09
CA ARG A 210 -2.10 4.02 2.45
C ARG A 210 -2.82 4.83 3.50
N VAL A 211 -3.24 6.04 3.13
CA VAL A 211 -4.01 6.92 4.03
C VAL A 211 -5.38 7.15 3.42
N HIS A 212 -6.42 6.94 4.21
CA HIS A 212 -7.82 6.96 3.79
C HIS A 212 -8.60 8.04 4.54
N GLY A 213 -9.63 8.58 3.90
CA GLY A 213 -10.49 9.61 4.48
C GLY A 213 -11.26 10.40 3.43
N ASP A 214 -11.76 11.56 3.85
CA ASP A 214 -12.52 12.46 3.01
C ASP A 214 -11.79 13.79 2.82
N LEU A 215 -11.75 14.31 1.60
CA LEU A 215 -11.19 15.63 1.33
C LEU A 215 -11.98 16.71 2.09
N VAL A 216 -11.25 17.65 2.70
CA VAL A 216 -11.88 18.85 3.26
C VAL A 216 -12.34 19.73 2.09
N ASN A 217 -13.65 19.82 1.88
CA ASN A 217 -14.25 20.65 0.83
C ASN A 217 -13.79 22.11 0.98
N GLY A 218 -13.11 22.64 -0.06
CA GLY A 218 -12.66 24.04 -0.11
C GLY A 218 -11.21 24.29 -0.54
N GLN A 219 -10.43 23.26 -0.91
CA GLN A 219 -9.02 23.43 -1.30
C GLN A 219 -8.61 22.80 -2.64
N THR A 220 -9.51 22.74 -3.62
CA THR A 220 -9.07 22.75 -5.01
C THR A 220 -8.59 24.17 -5.33
N SER A 221 -7.31 24.34 -5.67
CA SER A 221 -6.71 25.52 -6.36
C SER A 221 -5.91 26.60 -5.61
N ARG A 222 -5.33 26.41 -4.40
CA ARG A 222 -4.49 27.48 -3.81
C ARG A 222 -3.11 27.13 -3.24
N ALA A 223 -2.80 25.86 -3.00
CA ALA A 223 -1.53 25.47 -2.37
C ALA A 223 -0.35 25.26 -3.36
N THR A 224 -0.61 25.16 -4.66
CA THR A 224 0.44 24.91 -5.68
C THR A 224 1.23 26.15 -6.11
N VAL A 225 0.82 27.36 -5.72
CA VAL A 225 1.48 28.61 -6.18
C VAL A 225 2.42 29.21 -5.12
N ALA A 226 2.28 28.83 -3.84
CA ALA A 226 3.05 29.44 -2.75
C ALA A 226 4.39 28.75 -2.47
N ASP A 227 4.52 27.43 -2.68
CA ASP A 227 5.77 26.69 -2.39
C ASP A 227 6.84 26.83 -3.48
N ASP A 228 6.51 27.34 -4.68
CA ASP A 228 7.46 27.48 -5.81
C ASP A 228 8.18 28.85 -5.82
N ALA A 229 7.77 29.77 -4.94
CA ALA A 229 8.36 31.10 -4.84
C ALA A 229 9.66 31.14 -3.99
N ASP A 230 9.96 30.08 -3.23
CA ASP A 230 11.10 30.04 -2.29
C ASP A 230 12.32 29.28 -2.85
N LEU A 231 12.33 28.95 -4.15
CA LEU A 231 13.44 28.28 -4.85
C LEU A 231 14.13 29.17 -5.91
N ARG A 232 13.90 30.48 -5.90
CA ARG A 232 14.72 31.41 -6.69
C ARG A 232 16.03 31.69 -5.98
N ILE A 233 17.04 30.91 -6.37
CA ILE A 233 18.46 31.19 -6.14
C ILE A 233 18.77 32.58 -6.71
N GLU A 234 19.10 33.53 -5.84
CA GLU A 234 19.81 34.74 -6.21
C GLU A 234 21.23 34.34 -6.64
N ASN A 235 21.47 34.38 -7.94
CA ASN A 235 22.82 34.38 -8.50
C ASN A 235 23.26 35.84 -8.69
N GLU A 236 24.13 36.32 -7.80
CA GLU A 236 25.18 37.31 -8.10
C GLU A 236 26.52 36.79 -7.57
#